data_AF-A0A650CQR7-F1
#
_entry.id   AF-A0A650CQR7-F1
#
_cell.length_a   1.000
_cell.length_b   1.000
_cell.length_c   1.000
_cell.angle_alpha   90.00
_cell.angle_beta   90.00
_cell.angle_gamma   90.00
#
_symmetry.space_group_name_H-M   'P 1'
#
loop_
_entity.id
_entity.type
_entity.pdbx_description
1 polymer ?
#
loop_
_entity_poly.entity_id
_entity_poly.type
_entity_poly.pdbx_seq_one_letter_code
_entity_poly.pdbx_strand_id
1 'polypeptide(L)'
;MPRIEIYTNLLEFRNSITNYIMGDVNEEGWYYVIGIEGKYIYKQVGNYVILVTTDFPKEKLKDLENIKLERLAEILEKPGNVKYVLPLELRNSTISTTSELCLTPFPGVDLVNDLTKDFQYKENENGCLTVESETHDLKKGIENVIKGLSLYYKIISEQEDIAVKTALSFLS
;
A
#
# COMPACT_ATOMS: atom_id res chain seq x y z
N MET A 1 1.76 -14.69 -7.77
CA MET A 1 1.33 -13.32 -8.14
C MET A 1 2.33 -12.42 -7.48
N PRO A 2 3.02 -11.55 -8.23
CA PRO A 2 4.06 -10.74 -7.66
C PRO A 2 3.51 -9.84 -6.54
N ARG A 3 4.09 -9.97 -5.35
CA ARG A 3 3.75 -9.17 -4.17
C ARG A 3 4.83 -8.13 -3.95
N ILE A 4 4.39 -6.93 -3.56
CA ILE A 4 5.25 -5.80 -3.25
C ILE A 4 4.88 -5.32 -1.86
N GLU A 5 5.86 -5.16 -0.98
CA GLU A 5 5.69 -4.59 0.34
C GLU A 5 6.59 -3.38 0.48
N ILE A 6 6.01 -2.25 0.82
CA ILE A 6 6.74 -1.00 1.05
C ILE A 6 6.68 -0.70 2.54
N TYR A 7 7.81 -0.91 3.22
CA TYR A 7 7.98 -0.64 4.63
C TYR A 7 8.36 0.82 4.85
N THR A 8 7.57 1.52 5.67
CA THR A 8 7.86 2.91 6.10
C THR A 8 8.66 2.97 7.39
N ASN A 9 8.83 1.84 8.06
CA ASN A 9 9.58 1.72 9.31
C ASN A 9 10.67 0.63 9.18
N LEU A 10 11.93 1.02 9.31
CA LEU A 10 13.08 0.12 9.17
C LEU A 10 13.17 -0.93 10.28
N LEU A 11 12.69 -0.61 11.50
CA LEU A 11 12.67 -1.55 12.61
C LEU A 11 11.65 -2.66 12.34
N GLU A 12 10.46 -2.28 11.86
CA GLU A 12 9.41 -3.23 11.48
C GLU A 12 9.86 -4.15 10.34
N PHE A 13 10.56 -3.60 9.34
CA PHE A 13 11.18 -4.43 8.30
C PHE A 13 12.18 -5.43 8.89
N ARG A 14 13.10 -4.99 9.77
CA ARG A 14 14.08 -5.90 10.39
C ARG A 14 13.39 -6.99 11.21
N ASN A 15 12.32 -6.65 11.91
CA ASN A 15 11.51 -7.60 12.66
C ASN A 15 10.84 -8.61 11.73
N SER A 16 10.29 -8.17 10.59
CA SER A 16 9.60 -9.07 9.66
C SER A 16 10.54 -10.11 9.01
N ILE A 17 11.81 -9.75 8.81
CA ILE A 17 12.82 -10.65 8.23
C ILE A 17 13.76 -11.30 9.26
N THR A 18 13.53 -11.17 10.57
CA THR A 18 14.48 -11.62 11.61
C THR A 18 14.83 -13.11 11.52
N ASN A 19 13.89 -13.94 11.09
CA ASN A 19 14.07 -15.39 10.96
C ASN A 19 14.44 -15.84 9.54
N TYR A 20 14.75 -14.91 8.64
CA TYR A 20 15.01 -15.20 7.24
C TYR A 20 16.50 -15.51 7.03
N ILE A 21 16.79 -16.38 6.08
CA ILE A 21 18.15 -16.65 5.62
C ILE A 21 18.52 -15.57 4.61
N MET A 22 19.54 -14.78 4.93
CA MET A 22 20.09 -13.76 4.05
C MET A 22 20.91 -14.43 2.94
N GLY A 23 20.60 -14.12 1.69
CA GLY A 23 21.29 -14.59 0.50
C GLY A 23 22.19 -13.52 -0.11
N ASP A 24 22.61 -13.78 -1.35
CA ASP A 24 23.49 -12.90 -2.12
C ASP A 24 22.82 -11.56 -2.49
N VAL A 25 23.62 -10.66 -3.04
CA VAL A 25 23.18 -9.40 -3.64
C VAL A 25 23.20 -9.54 -5.16
N ASN A 26 22.15 -9.12 -5.85
CA ASN A 26 22.13 -9.10 -7.32
C ASN A 26 22.95 -7.91 -7.87
N GLU A 27 23.17 -7.91 -9.20
CA GLU A 27 23.94 -6.86 -9.88
C GLU A 27 23.34 -5.44 -9.74
N GLU A 28 22.04 -5.34 -9.42
CA GLU A 28 21.31 -4.09 -9.22
C GLU A 28 21.25 -3.66 -7.74
N GLY A 29 21.93 -4.36 -6.84
CA GLY A 29 22.01 -4.04 -5.40
C GLY A 29 20.79 -4.48 -4.58
N TRP A 30 20.00 -5.43 -5.06
CA TRP A 30 18.91 -6.06 -4.31
C TRP A 30 19.39 -7.30 -3.57
N TYR A 31 18.97 -7.46 -2.32
CA TYR A 31 19.36 -8.56 -1.44
C TYR A 31 18.35 -9.69 -1.53
N TYR A 32 18.79 -10.92 -1.76
CA TYR A 32 17.93 -12.10 -1.66
C TYR A 32 17.69 -12.48 -0.21
N VAL A 33 16.45 -12.83 0.14
CA VAL A 33 16.10 -13.38 1.46
C VAL A 33 15.12 -14.54 1.31
N ILE A 34 15.29 -15.54 2.17
CA ILE A 34 14.46 -16.75 2.16
C ILE A 34 13.83 -16.90 3.54
N GLY A 35 12.52 -16.76 3.60
CA GLY A 35 11.71 -17.00 4.78
C GLY A 35 10.87 -18.27 4.64
N ILE A 36 10.10 -18.57 5.69
CA ILE A 36 9.14 -19.70 5.68
C ILE A 36 8.06 -19.47 4.62
N GLU A 37 7.66 -18.22 4.40
CA GLU A 37 6.60 -17.83 3.46
C GLU A 37 7.05 -17.85 1.99
N GLY A 38 8.36 -17.89 1.74
CA GLY A 38 8.89 -17.96 0.38
C GLY A 38 10.24 -17.27 0.20
N LYS A 39 10.55 -17.01 -1.07
CA LYS A 39 11.79 -16.33 -1.50
C LYS A 39 11.46 -14.93 -1.99
N TYR A 40 12.17 -13.95 -1.45
CA TYR A 40 11.98 -12.54 -1.72
C TYR A 40 13.31 -11.88 -2.09
N ILE A 41 13.21 -10.68 -2.65
CA ILE A 41 14.31 -9.75 -2.80
C ILE A 41 13.90 -8.40 -2.21
N TYR A 42 14.84 -7.71 -1.57
CA TYR A 42 14.57 -6.38 -1.03
C TYR A 42 15.68 -5.39 -1.33
N LYS A 43 15.33 -4.10 -1.25
CA LYS A 43 16.27 -3.00 -1.32
C LYS A 43 15.81 -1.86 -0.42
N GLN A 44 16.75 -1.25 0.31
CA GLN A 44 16.50 -0.02 1.03
C GLN A 44 16.63 1.16 0.07
N VAL A 45 15.62 2.01 0.02
CA VAL A 45 15.55 3.21 -0.82
C VAL A 45 15.24 4.41 0.08
N GLY A 46 16.27 5.20 0.38
CA GLY A 46 16.17 6.29 1.37
C GLY A 46 15.78 5.74 2.75
N ASN A 47 14.61 6.17 3.24
CA ASN A 47 14.05 5.77 4.54
C ASN A 47 13.06 4.60 4.45
N TYR A 48 12.85 4.04 3.26
CA TYR A 48 11.91 2.96 3.02
C TYR A 48 12.65 1.67 2.65
N VAL A 49 11.99 0.53 2.87
CA VAL A 49 12.44 -0.75 2.31
C VAL A 49 11.35 -1.29 1.40
N ILE A 50 11.75 -1.70 0.21
CA ILE A 50 10.85 -2.36 -0.74
C ILE A 50 11.25 -3.83 -0.76
N LEU A 51 10.30 -4.71 -0.45
CA LEU A 51 10.43 -6.16 -0.52
C LEU A 51 9.48 -6.65 -1.63
N VAL A 52 9.98 -7.50 -2.53
CA VAL A 52 9.16 -8.13 -3.56
C VAL A 52 9.41 -9.63 -3.60
N THR A 53 8.42 -10.39 -4.04
CA THR A 53 8.59 -11.83 -4.29
C THR A 53 9.56 -12.08 -5.46
N THR A 54 10.24 -13.22 -5.45
CA THR A 54 11.24 -13.55 -6.51
C THR A 54 10.65 -13.81 -7.90
N ASP A 55 9.33 -13.99 -8.02
CA ASP A 55 8.60 -14.02 -9.30
C ASP A 55 8.30 -12.61 -9.86
N PHE A 56 8.73 -11.55 -9.18
CA PHE A 56 8.56 -10.18 -9.63
C PHE A 56 9.37 -9.88 -10.92
N PRO A 57 8.80 -9.15 -11.91
CA PRO A 57 9.48 -8.85 -13.16
C PRO A 57 10.75 -8.01 -12.94
N LYS A 58 11.92 -8.56 -13.24
CA LYS A 58 13.23 -7.94 -12.96
C LYS A 58 13.38 -6.59 -13.65
N GLU A 59 12.87 -6.46 -14.86
CA GLU A 59 12.89 -5.22 -15.65
C GLU A 59 12.14 -4.06 -14.99
N LYS A 60 11.24 -4.34 -14.03
CA LYS A 60 10.47 -3.34 -13.27
C LYS A 60 11.08 -2.95 -11.93
N LEU A 61 12.19 -3.57 -11.52
CA LEU A 61 12.82 -3.26 -10.22
C LEU A 61 13.29 -1.81 -10.12
N LYS A 62 13.81 -1.25 -11.22
CA LYS A 62 14.24 0.16 -11.27
C LYS A 62 13.10 1.15 -11.09
N ASP A 63 11.89 0.78 -11.49
CA ASP A 63 10.72 1.65 -11.30
C ASP A 63 10.41 1.83 -9.81
N LEU A 64 10.62 0.78 -9.01
CA LEU A 64 10.40 0.78 -7.56
C LEU A 64 11.33 1.74 -6.82
N GLU A 65 12.57 1.90 -7.30
CA GLU A 65 13.57 2.78 -6.68
C GLU A 65 13.25 4.26 -6.85
N ASN A 66 12.38 4.60 -7.81
CA ASN A 66 12.08 5.98 -8.19
C ASN A 66 10.68 6.44 -7.79
N ILE A 67 9.97 5.68 -6.95
CA ILE A 67 8.61 6.00 -6.51
C ILE A 67 8.63 7.17 -5.53
N LYS A 68 7.71 8.12 -5.72
CA LYS A 68 7.45 9.15 -4.71
C LYS A 68 6.61 8.58 -3.57
N LEU A 69 7.28 8.25 -2.47
CA LEU A 69 6.65 7.74 -1.23
C LEU A 69 6.43 8.85 -0.20
N GLU A 70 6.46 10.11 -0.62
CA GLU A 70 6.21 11.26 0.25
C GLU A 70 4.85 11.08 0.94
N ARG A 71 4.84 11.28 2.26
CA ARG A 71 3.64 11.17 3.12
C ARG A 71 3.03 9.77 3.23
N LEU A 72 3.63 8.72 2.65
CA LEU A 72 3.13 7.36 2.82
C LEU A 72 3.08 6.97 4.32
N ALA A 73 4.12 7.30 5.08
CA ALA A 73 4.13 7.09 6.52
C ALA A 73 2.95 7.81 7.21
N GLU A 74 2.68 9.08 6.87
CA GLU A 74 1.54 9.85 7.43
C GLU A 74 0.17 9.24 7.08
N ILE A 75 0.09 8.54 5.95
CA ILE A 75 -1.12 7.87 5.46
C ILE A 75 -1.34 6.55 6.20
N LEU A 76 -0.28 5.77 6.44
CA LEU A 76 -0.38 4.46 7.08
C LEU A 76 -0.42 4.55 8.61
N GLU A 77 0.20 5.57 9.21
CA GLU A 77 0.30 5.75 10.66
C GLU A 77 -0.87 6.58 11.21
N LYS A 78 -2.10 6.23 10.81
CA LYS A 78 -3.30 6.89 11.34
C LYS A 78 -3.63 6.40 12.74
N PRO A 79 -4.00 7.30 13.69
CA PRO A 79 -4.45 6.89 15.01
C PRO A 79 -5.58 5.86 14.93
N GLY A 80 -5.48 4.78 15.72
CA GLY A 80 -6.48 3.71 15.74
C GLY A 80 -6.29 2.60 14.68
N ASN A 81 -5.49 2.81 13.64
CA ASN A 81 -5.16 1.79 12.65
C ASN A 81 -3.75 2.00 12.07
N VAL A 82 -2.74 1.93 12.92
CA VAL A 82 -1.34 2.12 12.53
C VAL A 82 -0.86 0.92 11.75
N LYS A 83 -0.37 1.17 10.53
CA LYS A 83 0.30 0.19 9.67
C LYS A 83 1.69 0.73 9.32
N TYR A 84 2.66 -0.16 9.18
CA TYR A 84 4.05 0.19 8.82
C TYR A 84 4.48 -0.37 7.47
N VAL A 85 3.57 -1.07 6.81
CA VAL A 85 3.76 -1.68 5.50
C VAL A 85 2.58 -1.31 4.63
N LEU A 86 2.85 -0.91 3.38
CA LEU A 86 1.88 -0.89 2.31
C LEU A 86 2.01 -2.20 1.53
N PRO A 87 1.10 -3.16 1.73
CA PRO A 87 1.10 -4.40 0.98
C PRO A 87 0.34 -4.22 -0.33
N LEU A 88 0.98 -4.61 -1.44
CA LEU A 88 0.45 -4.50 -2.78
C LEU A 88 0.60 -5.81 -3.55
N GLU A 89 -0.28 -6.01 -4.50
CA GLU A 89 -0.21 -7.08 -5.49
C GLU A 89 -0.16 -6.48 -6.89
N LEU A 90 0.64 -7.08 -7.76
CA LEU A 90 0.68 -6.78 -9.18
C LEU A 90 0.02 -7.92 -9.96
N ARG A 91 -1.12 -7.63 -10.59
CA ARG A 91 -1.82 -8.54 -11.49
C ARG A 91 -1.91 -7.93 -12.88
N ASN A 92 -1.19 -8.49 -13.84
CA ASN A 92 -1.10 -7.94 -15.20
C ASN A 92 -0.64 -6.47 -15.20
N SER A 93 -1.59 -5.54 -15.40
CA SER A 93 -1.38 -4.09 -15.39
C SER A 93 -2.21 -3.41 -14.29
N THR A 94 -2.57 -4.16 -13.26
CA THR A 94 -3.31 -3.66 -12.11
C THR A 94 -2.44 -3.79 -10.87
N ILE A 95 -2.32 -2.69 -10.13
CA ILE A 95 -1.70 -2.66 -8.80
C ILE A 95 -2.80 -2.41 -7.80
N SER A 96 -2.88 -3.26 -6.78
CA SER A 96 -3.93 -3.21 -5.78
C SER A 96 -3.38 -3.40 -4.38
N THR A 97 -3.99 -2.75 -3.38
CA THR A 97 -3.72 -3.07 -1.98
C THR A 97 -4.23 -4.46 -1.63
N THR A 98 -3.50 -5.20 -0.80
CA THR A 98 -3.96 -6.52 -0.33
C THR A 98 -5.01 -6.40 0.78
N SER A 99 -5.67 -7.52 1.10
CA SER A 99 -6.61 -7.62 2.22
C SER A 99 -5.97 -7.39 3.60
N GLU A 100 -4.63 -7.34 3.72
CA GLU A 100 -3.94 -7.07 4.98
C GLU A 100 -4.09 -5.60 5.43
N LEU A 101 -4.34 -4.71 4.45
CA LEU A 101 -4.69 -3.33 4.72
C LEU A 101 -6.15 -3.19 5.19
N CYS A 102 -7.04 -4.00 4.63
CA CYS A 102 -8.50 -4.07 4.88
C CYS A 102 -9.12 -2.72 5.27
N LEU A 103 -9.39 -1.86 4.29
CA LEU A 103 -10.09 -0.60 4.55
C LEU A 103 -11.57 -0.87 4.78
N THR A 104 -12.21 -0.07 5.62
CA THR A 104 -13.65 -0.17 5.87
C THR A 104 -14.41 0.51 4.73
N PRO A 105 -15.43 -0.13 4.11
CA PRO A 105 -16.30 0.55 3.16
C PRO A 105 -16.94 1.80 3.78
N PHE A 106 -17.09 2.86 2.98
CA PHE A 106 -17.69 4.13 3.42
C PHE A 106 -18.87 4.54 2.52
N PRO A 107 -19.82 5.34 3.02
CA PRO A 107 -20.93 5.82 2.20
C PRO A 107 -20.44 6.73 1.05
N GLY A 108 -20.94 6.47 -0.17
CA GLY A 108 -20.60 7.26 -1.36
C GLY A 108 -19.33 6.80 -2.09
N VAL A 109 -18.82 5.60 -1.82
CA VAL A 109 -17.70 4.99 -2.59
C VAL A 109 -17.97 5.00 -4.09
N ASP A 110 -19.19 4.70 -4.50
CA ASP A 110 -19.67 4.74 -5.89
C ASP A 110 -19.51 6.15 -6.51
N LEU A 111 -19.95 7.18 -5.79
CA LEU A 111 -19.80 8.57 -6.22
C LEU A 111 -18.34 9.00 -6.34
N VAL A 112 -17.48 8.52 -5.43
CA VAL A 112 -16.04 8.81 -5.51
C VAL A 112 -15.41 8.10 -6.70
N ASN A 113 -15.76 6.83 -6.92
CA ASN A 113 -15.30 6.04 -8.06
C ASN A 113 -15.68 6.67 -9.40
N ASP A 114 -16.86 7.29 -9.51
CA ASP A 114 -17.30 8.03 -10.70
C ASP A 114 -16.41 9.26 -11.00
N LEU A 115 -15.79 9.84 -9.97
CA LEU A 115 -14.93 11.02 -10.07
C LEU A 115 -13.45 10.67 -10.28
N THR A 116 -12.99 9.50 -9.82
CA THR A 116 -11.57 9.12 -9.83
C THR A 116 -11.23 8.20 -11.00
N LYS A 117 -10.45 8.66 -11.99
CA LYS A 117 -10.06 7.80 -13.14
C LYS A 117 -8.76 7.03 -12.95
N ASP A 118 -7.87 7.54 -12.10
CA ASP A 118 -6.52 7.00 -11.92
C ASP A 118 -6.48 5.78 -10.98
N PHE A 119 -7.48 5.67 -10.10
CA PHE A 119 -7.65 4.57 -9.15
C PHE A 119 -9.13 4.38 -8.87
N GLN A 120 -9.47 3.21 -8.34
CA GLN A 120 -10.82 2.80 -7.99
C GLN A 120 -10.79 2.10 -6.63
N TYR A 121 -11.85 2.27 -5.86
CA TYR A 121 -12.10 1.46 -4.67
C TYR A 121 -12.93 0.24 -5.04
N LYS A 122 -12.50 -0.95 -4.60
CA LYS A 122 -13.26 -2.20 -4.79
C LYS A 122 -13.36 -2.97 -3.50
N GLU A 123 -14.54 -3.48 -3.22
CA GLU A 123 -14.78 -4.39 -2.11
C GLU A 123 -14.39 -5.81 -2.54
N ASN A 124 -13.58 -6.48 -1.73
CA ASN A 124 -13.22 -7.88 -1.94
C ASN A 124 -14.23 -8.83 -1.28
N GLU A 125 -14.04 -10.14 -1.47
CA GLU A 125 -14.93 -11.18 -0.94
C GLU A 125 -15.06 -11.18 0.59
N ASN A 126 -14.09 -10.57 1.30
CA ASN A 126 -14.08 -10.47 2.76
C ASN A 126 -14.73 -9.18 3.28
N GLY A 127 -15.34 -8.37 2.40
CA GLY A 127 -15.93 -7.08 2.77
C GLY A 127 -14.90 -5.98 3.03
N CYS A 128 -13.64 -6.20 2.67
CA CYS A 128 -12.59 -5.18 2.77
C CYS A 128 -12.58 -4.33 1.52
N LEU A 129 -12.57 -3.01 1.70
CA LEU A 129 -12.31 -2.07 0.62
C LEU A 129 -10.82 -2.07 0.29
N THR A 130 -10.50 -2.13 -0.99
CA THR A 130 -9.14 -2.11 -1.56
C THR A 130 -9.03 -0.96 -2.54
N VAL A 131 -7.82 -0.43 -2.73
CA VAL A 131 -7.52 0.58 -3.75
C VAL A 131 -6.80 -0.10 -4.91
N GLU A 132 -7.32 0.07 -6.12
CA GLU A 132 -6.75 -0.49 -7.35
C GLU A 132 -6.41 0.61 -8.35
N SER A 133 -5.30 0.47 -9.06
CA SER A 133 -4.93 1.31 -10.20
C SER A 133 -4.57 0.45 -11.41
N GLU A 134 -5.25 0.66 -12.53
CA GLU A 134 -4.98 -0.02 -13.80
C GLU A 134 -4.07 0.85 -14.67
N THR A 135 -2.81 0.45 -14.81
CA THR A 135 -1.78 1.13 -15.59
C THR A 135 -0.63 0.17 -15.91
N HIS A 136 -0.04 0.32 -17.10
CA HIS A 136 1.18 -0.41 -17.46
C HIS A 136 2.44 0.12 -16.76
N ASP A 137 2.40 1.37 -16.30
CA ASP A 137 3.47 2.02 -15.54
C ASP A 137 3.33 1.69 -14.05
N LEU A 138 4.29 0.91 -13.54
CA LEU A 138 4.29 0.43 -12.15
C LEU A 138 4.40 1.57 -11.15
N LYS A 139 5.32 2.51 -11.40
CA LYS A 139 5.54 3.66 -10.52
C LYS A 139 4.26 4.47 -10.43
N LYS A 140 3.64 4.79 -11.57
CA LYS A 140 2.39 5.54 -11.63
C LYS A 140 1.27 4.82 -10.88
N GLY A 141 1.18 3.49 -11.02
CA GLY A 141 0.13 2.72 -10.33
C GLY A 141 0.29 2.73 -8.81
N ILE A 142 1.52 2.64 -8.31
CA ILE A 142 1.79 2.76 -6.87
C ILE A 142 1.46 4.18 -6.39
N GLU A 143 1.87 5.22 -7.11
CA GLU A 143 1.55 6.61 -6.77
C GLU A 143 0.03 6.86 -6.77
N ASN A 144 -0.71 6.27 -7.70
CA ASN A 144 -2.16 6.33 -7.75
C ASN A 144 -2.83 5.61 -6.56
N VAL A 145 -2.29 4.45 -6.15
CA VAL A 145 -2.77 3.75 -4.94
C VAL A 145 -2.53 4.62 -3.70
N ILE A 146 -1.35 5.23 -3.55
CA ILE A 146 -1.05 6.14 -2.44
C ILE A 146 -2.00 7.34 -2.43
N LYS A 147 -2.29 7.92 -3.60
CA LYS A 147 -3.28 8.99 -3.77
C LYS A 147 -4.68 8.53 -3.34
N GLY A 148 -5.09 7.32 -3.71
CA GLY A 148 -6.35 6.73 -3.28
C GLY A 148 -6.42 6.54 -1.77
N LEU A 149 -5.37 6.00 -1.14
CA LEU A 149 -5.31 5.91 0.32
C LEU A 149 -5.39 7.26 1.02
N SER A 150 -4.71 8.27 0.48
CA SER A 150 -4.78 9.64 0.99
C SER A 150 -6.21 10.20 0.94
N LEU A 151 -6.91 10.00 -0.18
CA LEU A 151 -8.30 10.41 -0.34
C LEU A 151 -9.23 9.67 0.61
N TYR A 152 -9.07 8.34 0.74
CA TYR A 152 -9.85 7.51 1.67
C TYR A 152 -9.80 8.08 3.09
N TYR A 153 -8.61 8.27 3.66
CA TYR A 153 -8.51 8.77 5.03
C TYR A 153 -8.99 10.20 5.19
N LYS A 154 -8.91 11.03 4.14
CA LYS A 154 -9.48 12.37 4.14
C LYS A 154 -11.00 12.34 4.22
N ILE A 155 -11.64 11.45 3.45
CA ILE A 155 -13.10 11.25 3.47
C ILE A 155 -13.54 10.76 4.85
N ILE A 156 -12.88 9.74 5.42
CA ILE A 156 -13.22 9.22 6.75
C ILE A 156 -13.15 10.33 7.80
N SER A 157 -12.07 11.11 7.80
CA SER A 157 -11.91 12.24 8.73
C SER A 157 -13.01 13.31 8.57
N GLU A 158 -13.44 13.60 7.35
CA GLU A 158 -14.53 14.56 7.10
C GLU A 158 -15.89 14.00 7.51
N GLN A 159 -16.13 12.71 7.32
CA GLN A 159 -17.35 12.04 7.78
C GLN A 159 -17.47 12.04 9.30
N GLU A 160 -16.36 11.79 10.02
CA GLU A 160 -16.31 11.86 11.48
C GLU A 160 -16.65 13.27 11.99
N ASP A 161 -16.05 14.31 11.42
CA ASP A 161 -16.32 15.71 11.80
C ASP A 161 -17.78 16.11 11.55
N ILE A 162 -18.35 15.72 10.39
CA ILE A 162 -19.76 15.97 10.09
C ILE A 162 -20.66 15.24 11.08
N ALA A 163 -20.38 13.96 11.36
CA ALA A 163 -21.17 13.16 12.30
C ALA A 163 -21.19 13.78 13.70
N VAL A 164 -20.03 14.23 14.20
CA VAL A 164 -19.92 14.91 15.51
C VAL A 164 -20.72 16.20 15.52
N LYS A 165 -20.57 17.05 14.50
CA LYS A 165 -21.31 18.32 14.40
C LYS A 165 -22.81 18.11 14.34
N THR A 166 -23.27 17.15 13.55
CA THR A 166 -24.69 16.80 13.45
C THR A 166 -25.20 16.29 14.79
N ALA A 167 -24.51 15.37 15.46
CA ALA A 167 -24.94 14.86 16.76
C ALA A 167 -25.08 15.97 17.81
N LEU A 168 -24.09 16.89 17.89
CA LEU A 168 -24.14 18.04 18.80
C LEU A 168 -25.36 18.93 18.52
N SER A 169 -25.73 19.15 17.26
CA SER A 169 -26.89 19.97 16.89
C SER A 169 -28.24 19.42 17.34
N PHE A 170 -28.33 18.11 17.64
CA PHE A 170 -29.55 17.48 18.17
C PHE A 170 -29.58 17.45 19.71
N LEU A 171 -28.45 17.69 20.37
CA LEU A 171 -28.34 17.75 21.83
C LEU A 171 -28.53 19.17 22.38
N SER A 172 -28.41 20.19 21.52
CA SER A 172 -28.69 21.61 21.79
C SER A 172 -30.13 21.97 21.48
#